data_AF-A0A5E4QCW9-F1
#
_entry.id   AF-A0A5E4QCW9-F1
#
_cell.length_a   1.000
_cell.length_b   1.000
_cell.length_c   1.000
_cell.angle_alpha   90.00
_cell.angle_beta   90.00
_cell.angle_gamma   90.00
#
_symmetry.space_group_name_H-M   'P 1'
#
loop_
_entity.id
_entity.type
_entity.pdbx_description
1 polymer ?
#
loop_
_entity_poly.entity_id
_entity_poly.type
_entity_poly.pdbx_seq_one_letter_code
_entity_poly.pdbx_strand_id
1 'polypeptide(L)'
;MITPSVISTFVDYEACKRRIYSLALPGEPSACSEEQRAIFLRTVLDFSQTMSVHALGALLRYLDLHWSNLNMDLHTKPHFMTLKRISLLDIVLMDEDTYRGLQIFNTQAHPSGFKRGVQGSNKEGLSLFHLFSKCYSKVGQARLRLLLRHPTTDIGTLRQRQDVIEFFMKPQSDSIMRNICSSLRYIKNVNGILAKIKALSAKAFVWKSLYNTLYNAVVISEICENARRASQYLDKIASFDTNKLYEMALYMNRIIDFDLSKSEGKFTVKVGVDADLDMKKQTMASLHGLMSETAKVEMERLPSFIEECTMLYMPHLGYLLGVRAWSDHLTLEQKELPDMKFMV
;
A
#
# COMPACT_ATOMS: atom_id res chain seq x y z
N MET A 1 0.73 -9.71 -29.60
CA MET A 1 1.66 -8.98 -30.48
C MET A 1 0.94 -7.75 -30.96
N ILE A 2 1.33 -6.56 -30.51
CA ILE A 2 0.86 -5.30 -31.10
C ILE A 2 1.87 -5.01 -32.21
N THR A 3 1.44 -5.10 -33.45
CA THR A 3 2.31 -4.80 -34.59
C THR A 3 2.63 -3.30 -34.62
N PRO A 4 3.85 -2.89 -35.04
CA PRO A 4 4.24 -1.47 -35.14
C PRO A 4 3.30 -0.63 -36.01
N SER A 5 2.55 -1.26 -36.91
CA SER A 5 1.64 -0.63 -37.87
C SER A 5 0.33 -0.09 -37.28
N VAL A 6 -0.05 -0.49 -36.06
CA VAL A 6 -1.33 -0.04 -35.44
C VAL A 6 -1.14 1.22 -34.58
N ILE A 7 0.10 1.56 -34.22
CA ILE A 7 0.39 2.76 -33.40
C ILE A 7 0.47 4.03 -34.26
N SER A 8 0.82 3.92 -35.55
CA SER A 8 1.09 5.09 -36.40
C SER A 8 -0.15 5.90 -36.79
N THR A 9 -1.37 5.37 -36.61
CA THR A 9 -2.60 6.06 -37.02
C THR A 9 -3.26 6.90 -35.92
N PHE A 10 -2.82 6.84 -34.66
CA PHE A 10 -3.59 7.46 -33.56
C PHE A 10 -2.86 8.53 -32.72
N VAL A 11 -1.55 8.76 -32.88
CA VAL A 11 -0.87 9.86 -32.18
C VAL A 11 0.22 10.48 -33.05
N ASP A 12 0.10 11.78 -33.34
CA ASP A 12 1.12 12.54 -34.06
C ASP A 12 2.44 12.59 -33.26
N TYR A 13 3.57 12.35 -33.93
CA TYR A 13 4.90 12.38 -33.32
C TYR A 13 5.23 13.74 -32.72
N GLU A 14 4.87 14.84 -33.41
CA GLU A 14 5.11 16.18 -32.90
C GLU A 14 4.22 16.47 -31.68
N ALA A 15 2.99 15.95 -31.63
CA ALA A 15 2.16 16.00 -30.43
C ALA A 15 2.78 15.21 -29.25
N CYS A 16 3.28 13.99 -29.48
CA CYS A 16 4.01 13.20 -28.48
C CYS A 16 5.22 13.96 -27.92
N LYS A 17 6.03 14.53 -28.81
CA LYS A 17 7.22 15.29 -28.49
C LYS A 17 6.90 16.55 -27.68
N ARG A 18 5.89 17.33 -28.09
CA ARG A 18 5.39 18.49 -27.32
C ARG A 18 4.93 18.08 -25.92
N ARG A 19 4.23 16.95 -25.80
CA ARG A 19 3.77 16.45 -24.50
C ARG A 19 4.92 16.02 -23.58
N ILE A 20 6.00 15.48 -24.14
CA ILE A 20 7.22 15.16 -23.38
C ILE A 20 7.90 16.45 -22.91
N TYR A 21 8.00 17.46 -23.76
CA TYR A 21 8.57 18.76 -23.39
C TYR A 21 7.78 19.53 -22.33
N SER A 22 6.52 19.18 -22.08
CA SER A 22 5.69 19.74 -21.01
C SER A 22 5.75 18.94 -19.70
N LEU A 23 6.56 17.88 -19.62
CA LEU A 23 6.82 17.22 -18.34
C LEU A 23 7.49 18.18 -17.37
N ALA A 24 7.09 18.08 -16.10
CA ALA A 24 7.72 18.74 -14.98
C ALA A 24 8.33 17.67 -14.08
N LEU A 25 9.66 17.58 -14.09
CA LEU A 25 10.45 16.64 -13.31
C LEU A 25 11.09 17.36 -12.12
N PRO A 26 11.13 16.77 -10.91
CA PRO A 26 11.75 17.37 -9.73
C PRO A 26 13.23 17.74 -9.86
N GLY A 27 13.94 17.19 -10.85
CA GLY A 27 15.36 17.46 -11.11
C GLY A 27 15.62 18.61 -12.08
N GLU A 28 14.58 19.35 -12.49
CA GLU A 28 14.73 20.51 -13.38
C GLU A 28 15.40 21.70 -12.65
N PRO A 29 16.20 22.52 -13.35
CA PRO A 29 16.72 23.77 -12.79
C PRO A 29 15.58 24.69 -12.31
N SER A 30 15.74 25.33 -11.14
CA SER A 30 14.76 26.27 -10.61
C SER A 30 14.61 27.51 -11.50
N ALA A 31 13.37 27.91 -11.82
CA ALA A 31 13.03 29.06 -12.69
C ALA A 31 13.54 28.94 -14.16
N CYS A 32 13.47 27.72 -14.69
CA CYS A 32 13.92 27.36 -16.03
C CYS A 32 12.99 27.91 -17.13
N SER A 33 13.55 28.52 -18.18
CA SER A 33 12.81 28.86 -19.42
C SER A 33 12.39 27.59 -20.17
N GLU A 34 11.42 27.70 -21.09
CA GLU A 34 11.01 26.54 -21.91
C GLU A 34 12.19 25.93 -22.70
N GLU A 35 13.12 26.77 -23.16
CA GLU A 35 14.33 26.35 -23.87
C GLU A 35 15.29 25.58 -22.97
N GLN A 36 15.55 26.08 -21.76
CA GLN A 36 16.39 25.41 -20.78
C GLN A 36 15.79 24.05 -20.37
N ARG A 37 14.45 23.95 -20.30
CA ARG A 37 13.75 22.69 -19.97
C ARG A 37 13.88 21.71 -21.11
N ALA A 38 13.77 22.20 -22.35
CA ALA A 38 14.00 21.39 -23.53
C ALA A 38 15.45 20.86 -23.58
N ILE A 39 16.44 21.66 -23.20
CA ILE A 39 17.85 21.24 -23.10
C ILE A 39 18.00 20.15 -22.03
N PHE A 40 17.44 20.35 -20.83
CA PHE A 40 17.47 19.35 -19.76
C PHE A 40 16.83 18.03 -20.21
N LEU A 41 15.65 18.06 -20.84
CA LEU A 41 15.01 16.84 -21.32
C LEU A 41 15.83 16.13 -22.39
N ARG A 42 16.60 16.84 -23.21
CA ARG A 42 17.54 16.25 -24.18
C ARG A 42 18.76 15.58 -23.53
N THR A 43 19.13 15.95 -22.30
CA THR A 43 20.17 15.21 -21.55
C THR A 43 19.63 13.90 -20.98
N VAL A 44 18.32 13.82 -20.73
CA VAL A 44 17.66 12.64 -20.17
C VAL A 44 17.18 11.67 -21.26
N LEU A 45 16.64 12.22 -22.36
CA LEU A 45 16.06 11.49 -23.47
C LEU A 45 16.80 11.78 -24.77
N ASP A 46 17.05 10.73 -25.54
CA ASP A 46 17.56 10.87 -26.90
C ASP A 46 16.39 11.01 -27.88
N PHE A 47 16.13 12.25 -28.30
CA PHE A 47 15.05 12.57 -29.23
C PHE A 47 15.32 12.12 -30.67
N SER A 48 16.52 11.61 -30.99
CA SER A 48 16.78 10.95 -32.28
C SER A 48 16.08 9.60 -32.37
N GLN A 49 15.80 8.95 -31.23
CA GLN A 49 15.07 7.68 -31.17
C GLN A 49 13.57 7.89 -31.28
N THR A 50 13.10 8.10 -32.51
CA THR A 50 11.70 8.42 -32.82
C THR A 50 10.70 7.44 -32.20
N MET A 51 10.98 6.14 -32.24
CA MET A 51 10.09 5.11 -31.66
C MET A 51 9.98 5.19 -30.14
N SER A 52 11.09 5.41 -29.42
CA SER A 52 11.10 5.55 -27.96
C SER A 52 10.34 6.81 -27.53
N VAL A 53 10.56 7.92 -28.24
CA VAL A 53 9.86 9.19 -28.02
C VAL A 53 8.36 9.03 -28.29
N HIS A 54 8.00 8.37 -29.38
CA HIS A 54 6.60 8.13 -29.74
C HIS A 54 5.90 7.26 -28.69
N ALA A 55 6.51 6.15 -28.28
CA ALA A 55 5.96 5.25 -27.26
C ALA A 55 5.79 5.96 -25.91
N LEU A 56 6.77 6.75 -25.48
CA LEU A 56 6.67 7.55 -24.26
C LEU A 56 5.55 8.59 -24.36
N GLY A 57 5.49 9.35 -25.45
CA GLY A 57 4.44 10.36 -25.65
C GLY A 57 3.04 9.76 -25.69
N ALA A 58 2.87 8.60 -26.34
CA ALA A 58 1.62 7.87 -26.36
C ALA A 58 1.21 7.38 -24.96
N LEU A 59 2.17 6.88 -24.16
CA LEU A 59 1.93 6.49 -22.77
C LEU A 59 1.52 7.69 -21.90
N LEU A 60 2.18 8.83 -22.06
CA LEU A 60 1.82 10.06 -21.32
C LEU A 60 0.41 10.54 -21.69
N ARG A 61 0.08 10.53 -22.98
CA ARG A 61 -1.27 10.86 -23.44
C ARG A 61 -2.32 9.90 -22.88
N TYR A 62 -2.03 8.60 -22.85
CA TYR A 62 -2.91 7.61 -22.24
C TYR A 62 -3.11 7.90 -20.75
N LEU A 63 -2.04 8.23 -20.02
CA LEU A 63 -2.12 8.62 -18.62
C LEU A 63 -2.98 9.87 -18.44
N ASP A 64 -2.82 10.91 -19.26
CA ASP A 64 -3.63 12.13 -19.16
C ASP A 64 -5.13 11.86 -19.37
N LEU A 65 -5.47 11.00 -20.34
CA LEU A 65 -6.87 10.66 -20.67
C LEU A 65 -7.54 9.76 -19.63
N HIS A 66 -6.77 8.87 -19.00
CA HIS A 66 -7.30 7.85 -18.09
C HIS A 66 -6.91 8.09 -16.62
N TRP A 67 -6.31 9.23 -16.29
CA TRP A 67 -5.81 9.50 -14.94
C TRP A 67 -6.91 9.41 -13.87
N SER A 68 -8.09 9.95 -14.15
CA SER A 68 -9.27 9.89 -13.27
C SER A 68 -9.75 8.47 -12.97
N ASN A 69 -9.50 7.51 -13.87
CA ASN A 69 -9.83 6.11 -13.65
C ASN A 69 -8.72 5.37 -12.88
N LEU A 70 -7.48 5.86 -12.99
CA LEU A 70 -6.30 5.28 -12.34
C LEU A 70 -6.08 5.82 -10.92
N ASN A 71 -6.56 7.04 -10.65
CA ASN A 71 -6.46 7.69 -9.36
C ASN A 71 -7.85 8.11 -8.87
N MET A 72 -8.17 7.80 -7.62
CA MET A 72 -9.48 8.09 -7.01
C MET A 72 -9.77 9.59 -6.84
N ASP A 73 -8.74 10.44 -6.96
CA ASP A 73 -8.85 11.89 -6.84
C ASP A 73 -8.92 12.55 -8.23
N LEU A 74 -10.14 12.96 -8.60
CA LEU A 74 -10.50 13.57 -9.88
C LEU A 74 -9.76 14.87 -10.20
N HIS A 75 -9.20 15.56 -9.20
CA HIS A 75 -8.58 16.88 -9.39
C HIS A 75 -7.05 16.85 -9.43
N THR A 76 -6.45 15.70 -9.15
CA THR A 76 -4.98 15.56 -9.18
C THR A 76 -4.48 15.27 -10.59
N LYS A 77 -3.30 15.78 -10.93
CA LYS A 77 -2.57 15.41 -12.15
C LYS A 77 -1.48 14.37 -11.83
N PRO A 78 -1.06 13.55 -12.80
CA PRO A 78 0.08 12.66 -12.61
C PRO A 78 1.34 13.46 -12.28
N HIS A 79 2.01 13.06 -11.19
CA HIS A 79 3.31 13.60 -10.83
C HIS A 79 4.42 12.64 -11.26
N PHE A 80 5.33 13.11 -12.11
CA PHE A 80 6.40 12.29 -12.69
C PHE A 80 7.70 12.54 -11.94
N MET A 81 8.19 11.54 -11.23
CA MET A 81 9.39 11.70 -10.39
C MET A 81 10.69 11.63 -11.19
N THR A 82 10.78 10.73 -12.17
CA THR A 82 12.01 10.47 -12.90
C THR A 82 11.70 9.79 -14.22
N LEU A 83 12.47 10.15 -15.26
CA LEU A 83 12.56 9.38 -16.49
C LEU A 83 13.87 8.60 -16.50
N LYS A 84 13.79 7.30 -16.80
CA LYS A 84 14.97 6.43 -16.89
C LYS A 84 14.97 5.71 -18.24
N ARG A 85 16.12 5.76 -18.93
CA ARG A 85 16.37 4.93 -20.11
C ARG A 85 16.69 3.51 -19.64
N ILE A 86 16.03 2.53 -20.24
CA ILE A 86 16.36 1.11 -20.03
C ILE A 86 17.14 0.67 -21.26
N SER A 87 18.39 0.26 -21.04
CA SER A 87 19.21 -0.40 -22.06
C SER A 87 18.96 -1.91 -22.00
N LEU A 88 18.86 -2.54 -23.16
CA LEU A 88 18.83 -4.00 -23.26
C LEU A 88 20.23 -4.61 -23.37
N LEU A 89 21.27 -3.79 -23.56
CA LEU A 89 22.65 -4.28 -23.71
C LEU A 89 23.15 -5.03 -22.47
N ASP A 90 22.69 -4.62 -21.28
CA ASP A 90 23.13 -5.18 -20.01
C ASP A 90 22.24 -6.34 -19.53
N ILE A 91 21.40 -6.88 -20.42
CA ILE A 91 20.43 -7.95 -20.14
C ILE A 91 20.66 -9.12 -21.09
N VAL A 92 20.72 -10.33 -20.55
CA VAL A 92 20.78 -11.56 -21.36
C VAL A 92 19.45 -11.72 -22.12
N LEU A 93 19.51 -11.70 -23.45
CA LEU A 93 18.37 -11.98 -24.31
C LEU A 93 18.03 -13.47 -24.23
N MET A 94 16.81 -13.77 -23.81
CA MET A 94 16.27 -15.12 -23.75
C MET A 94 14.88 -15.11 -24.37
N ASP A 95 14.61 -16.05 -25.26
CA ASP A 95 13.29 -16.26 -25.84
C ASP A 95 12.39 -17.07 -24.89
N GLU A 96 11.08 -17.08 -25.20
CA GLU A 96 10.09 -17.79 -24.37
C GLU A 96 10.34 -19.30 -24.33
N ASP A 97 10.86 -19.89 -25.40
CA ASP A 97 11.19 -21.31 -25.45
C ASP A 97 12.39 -21.64 -24.54
N THR A 98 13.39 -20.77 -24.45
CA THR A 98 14.48 -20.90 -23.47
C THR A 98 13.96 -20.80 -22.04
N TYR A 99 13.07 -19.85 -21.73
CA TYR A 99 12.47 -19.75 -20.39
C TYR A 99 11.71 -21.02 -20.00
N ARG A 100 10.97 -21.62 -20.96
CA ARG A 100 10.23 -22.86 -20.76
C ARG A 100 11.15 -24.07 -20.65
N GLY A 101 12.14 -24.19 -21.55
CA GLY A 101 13.09 -25.30 -21.58
C GLY A 101 13.95 -25.37 -20.32
N LEU A 102 14.37 -24.21 -19.79
CA LEU A 102 15.08 -24.11 -18.50
C LEU A 102 14.15 -24.13 -17.29
N GLN A 103 12.83 -24.13 -17.49
CA GLN A 103 11.82 -24.09 -16.43
C GLN A 103 12.06 -22.96 -15.41
N ILE A 104 12.44 -21.77 -15.90
CA ILE A 104 12.71 -20.61 -15.06
C ILE A 104 11.45 -20.21 -14.28
N PHE A 105 10.32 -20.19 -14.97
CA PHE A 105 8.99 -19.97 -14.42
C PHE A 105 8.04 -21.06 -14.88
N ASN A 106 7.06 -21.39 -14.06
CA ASN A 106 6.01 -22.34 -14.40
C ASN A 106 4.68 -21.81 -13.88
N THR A 107 3.88 -21.22 -14.76
CA THR A 107 2.58 -20.67 -14.37
C THR A 107 1.51 -21.75 -14.52
N GLN A 108 1.04 -22.30 -13.40
CA GLN A 108 -0.05 -23.26 -13.36
C GLN A 108 -1.38 -22.54 -13.17
N ALA A 109 -2.32 -22.81 -14.09
CA ALA A 109 -3.67 -22.31 -13.97
C ALA A 109 -4.38 -22.90 -12.75
N HIS A 110 -5.28 -22.13 -12.15
CA HIS A 110 -6.09 -22.64 -11.04
C HIS A 110 -6.91 -23.87 -11.49
N PRO A 111 -7.02 -24.93 -10.66
CA PRO A 111 -7.72 -26.16 -11.02
C PRO A 111 -9.22 -25.92 -11.30
N SER A 112 -9.86 -25.02 -10.55
CA SER A 112 -11.21 -24.54 -10.86
C SER A 112 -11.23 -23.70 -12.15
N GLY A 113 -12.01 -24.15 -13.15
CA GLY A 113 -12.23 -23.45 -14.42
C GLY A 113 -12.74 -22.02 -14.25
N PHE A 114 -13.57 -21.77 -13.23
CA PHE A 114 -14.15 -20.44 -12.93
C PHE A 114 -13.10 -19.41 -12.50
N LYS A 115 -11.93 -19.86 -12.03
CA LYS A 115 -10.82 -18.99 -11.63
C LYS A 115 -9.73 -18.92 -12.69
N ARG A 116 -9.83 -19.62 -13.82
CA ARG A 116 -8.82 -19.52 -14.89
C ARG A 116 -8.84 -18.12 -15.49
N GLY A 117 -7.67 -17.50 -15.62
CA GLY A 117 -7.53 -16.15 -16.17
C GLY A 117 -7.83 -15.01 -15.20
N VAL A 118 -8.35 -15.29 -14.00
CA VAL A 118 -8.53 -14.28 -12.95
C VAL A 118 -7.17 -13.83 -12.42
N GLN A 119 -6.94 -12.52 -12.31
CA GLN A 119 -5.68 -11.98 -11.81
C GLN A 119 -5.37 -12.51 -10.40
N GLY A 120 -4.24 -13.18 -10.24
CA GLY A 120 -3.81 -13.79 -8.97
C GLY A 120 -4.34 -15.19 -8.68
N SER A 121 -5.08 -15.82 -9.60
CA SER A 121 -5.53 -17.22 -9.43
C SER A 121 -4.48 -18.25 -9.84
N ASN A 122 -3.61 -17.88 -10.78
CA ASN A 122 -2.51 -18.73 -11.21
C ASN A 122 -1.49 -18.90 -10.09
N LYS A 123 -1.01 -20.12 -9.92
CA LYS A 123 0.03 -20.45 -8.95
C LYS A 123 1.33 -20.75 -9.69
N GLU A 124 2.44 -20.48 -9.03
CA GLU A 124 3.74 -20.96 -9.49
C GLU A 124 3.83 -22.47 -9.23
N GLY A 125 4.05 -23.25 -10.28
CA GLY A 125 4.36 -24.68 -10.21
C GLY A 125 5.82 -24.92 -9.84
N LEU A 126 6.32 -26.14 -10.10
CA LEU A 126 7.74 -26.46 -9.95
C LEU A 126 8.54 -25.70 -11.02
N SER A 127 9.45 -24.84 -10.57
CA SER A 127 10.32 -23.99 -11.40
C SER A 127 11.58 -23.58 -10.64
N LEU A 128 12.59 -23.06 -11.35
CA LEU A 128 13.77 -22.48 -10.71
C LEU A 128 13.39 -21.28 -9.83
N PHE A 129 12.43 -20.44 -10.26
CA PHE A 129 11.91 -19.38 -9.42
C PHE A 129 11.31 -19.92 -8.13
N HIS A 130 10.51 -21.00 -8.17
CA HIS A 130 9.98 -21.63 -6.96
C HIS A 130 11.10 -22.12 -6.02
N LEU A 131 12.12 -22.78 -6.57
CA LEU A 131 13.27 -23.30 -5.81
C LEU A 131 14.03 -22.19 -5.08
N PHE A 132 14.26 -21.06 -5.74
CA PHE A 132 14.99 -19.92 -5.18
C PHE A 132 14.12 -18.95 -4.37
N SER A 133 12.79 -19.02 -4.46
CA SER A 133 11.86 -18.08 -3.82
C SER A 133 11.69 -18.33 -2.30
N LYS A 134 12.81 -18.37 -1.57
CA LYS A 134 12.88 -18.40 -0.10
C LYS A 134 12.94 -17.00 0.52
N CYS A 135 12.44 -15.97 -0.18
CA CYS A 135 12.48 -14.60 0.31
C CYS A 135 11.46 -14.35 1.43
N TYR A 136 11.87 -13.61 2.46
CA TYR A 136 11.04 -13.27 3.62
C TYR A 136 9.96 -12.21 3.34
N SER A 137 10.10 -11.44 2.26
CA SER A 137 9.19 -10.35 1.90
C SER A 137 8.62 -10.52 0.50
N LYS A 138 7.39 -10.04 0.27
CA LYS A 138 6.76 -10.06 -1.06
C LYS A 138 7.48 -9.14 -2.06
N VAL A 139 8.06 -8.05 -1.57
CA VAL A 139 8.90 -7.16 -2.38
C VAL A 139 10.17 -7.89 -2.84
N GLY A 140 10.79 -8.68 -1.95
CA GLY A 140 11.93 -9.53 -2.28
C GLY A 140 11.58 -10.60 -3.31
N GLN A 141 10.44 -11.30 -3.15
CA GLN A 141 9.96 -12.28 -4.13
C GLN A 141 9.72 -11.65 -5.51
N ALA A 142 9.10 -10.47 -5.55
CA ALA A 142 8.91 -9.72 -6.80
C ALA A 142 10.24 -9.30 -7.43
N ARG A 143 11.22 -8.87 -6.62
CA ARG A 143 12.55 -8.52 -7.10
C ARG A 143 13.30 -9.75 -7.64
N LEU A 144 13.26 -10.90 -6.96
CA LEU A 144 13.86 -12.14 -7.44
C LEU A 144 13.26 -12.57 -8.79
N ARG A 145 11.94 -12.45 -8.95
CA ARG A 145 11.27 -12.71 -10.24
C ARG A 145 11.84 -11.84 -11.35
N LEU A 146 12.06 -10.54 -11.08
CA LEU A 146 12.69 -9.63 -12.05
C LEU A 146 14.14 -10.02 -12.35
N LEU A 147 14.92 -10.47 -11.35
CA LEU A 147 16.29 -10.91 -11.55
C LEU A 147 16.39 -12.13 -12.48
N LEU A 148 15.48 -13.10 -12.31
CA LEU A 148 15.44 -14.30 -13.16
C LEU A 148 14.86 -14.01 -14.56
N ARG A 149 13.99 -13.00 -14.69
CA ARG A 149 13.44 -12.57 -15.98
C ARG A 149 14.39 -11.66 -16.77
N HIS A 150 15.32 -11.00 -16.10
CA HIS A 150 16.29 -10.12 -16.74
C HIS A 150 17.68 -10.35 -16.14
N PRO A 151 18.31 -11.51 -16.42
CA PRO A 151 19.68 -11.75 -15.99
C PRO A 151 20.58 -10.65 -16.56
N THR A 152 21.46 -10.11 -15.72
CA THR A 152 22.31 -8.98 -16.12
C THR A 152 23.67 -9.47 -16.59
N THR A 153 24.24 -8.80 -17.60
CA THR A 153 25.62 -9.02 -18.08
C THR A 153 26.61 -8.04 -17.44
N ASP A 154 26.16 -7.08 -16.64
CA ASP A 154 27.03 -6.12 -15.96
C ASP A 154 27.88 -6.81 -14.88
N ILE A 155 29.18 -6.89 -15.15
CA ILE A 155 30.16 -7.53 -14.26
C ILE A 155 30.21 -6.82 -12.89
N GLY A 156 30.03 -5.50 -12.85
CA GLY A 156 30.04 -4.76 -11.58
C GLY A 156 28.89 -5.19 -10.66
N THR A 157 27.68 -5.26 -11.21
CA THR A 157 26.50 -5.76 -10.50
C THR A 157 26.64 -7.23 -10.12
N LEU A 158 27.19 -8.08 -10.98
CA LEU A 158 27.39 -9.50 -10.69
C LEU A 158 28.37 -9.71 -9.53
N ARG A 159 29.53 -9.04 -9.54
CA ARG A 159 30.51 -9.09 -8.46
C ARG A 159 29.91 -8.62 -7.13
N GLN A 160 29.26 -7.46 -7.13
CA GLN A 160 28.61 -6.95 -5.91
C GLN A 160 27.59 -7.95 -5.32
N ARG A 161 26.80 -8.63 -6.17
CA ARG A 161 25.86 -9.67 -5.70
C ARG A 161 26.59 -10.87 -5.10
N GLN A 162 27.65 -11.33 -5.76
CA GLN A 162 28.47 -12.45 -5.29
C GLN A 162 29.15 -12.12 -3.96
N ASP A 163 29.70 -10.91 -3.79
CA ASP A 163 30.33 -10.47 -2.54
C ASP A 163 29.34 -10.53 -1.35
N VAL A 164 28.10 -10.10 -1.57
CA VAL A 164 27.04 -10.17 -0.55
C VAL A 164 26.66 -11.61 -0.21
N ILE A 165 26.55 -12.47 -1.23
CA ILE A 165 26.26 -13.89 -1.03
C ILE A 165 27.41 -14.55 -0.26
N GLU A 166 28.65 -14.31 -0.65
CA GLU A 166 29.84 -14.87 0.00
C GLU A 166 29.92 -14.42 1.46
N PHE A 167 29.63 -13.16 1.75
CA PHE A 167 29.56 -12.67 3.13
C PHE A 167 28.55 -13.46 3.95
N PHE A 168 27.30 -13.61 3.45
CA PHE A 168 26.23 -14.31 4.18
C PHE A 168 26.35 -15.84 4.20
N MET A 169 27.26 -16.43 3.42
CA MET A 169 27.60 -17.85 3.48
C MET A 169 28.57 -18.17 4.63
N LYS A 170 29.23 -17.16 5.22
CA LYS A 170 30.18 -17.34 6.33
C LYS A 170 29.41 -17.56 7.65
N PRO A 171 29.73 -18.57 8.46
CA PRO A 171 29.01 -18.85 9.71
C PRO A 171 28.95 -17.67 10.68
N GLN A 172 29.97 -16.81 10.68
CA GLN A 172 30.04 -15.61 11.54
C GLN A 172 28.95 -14.57 11.22
N SER A 173 28.42 -14.59 9.99
CA SER A 173 27.39 -13.66 9.53
C SER A 173 25.95 -14.15 9.79
N ASP A 174 25.78 -15.38 10.28
CA ASP A 174 24.47 -16.04 10.36
C ASP A 174 23.51 -15.30 11.31
N SER A 175 23.99 -14.79 12.44
CA SER A 175 23.19 -13.97 13.36
C SER A 175 22.67 -12.70 12.69
N ILE A 176 23.54 -12.00 11.95
CA ILE A 176 23.21 -10.80 11.18
C ILE A 176 22.16 -11.13 10.10
N MET A 177 22.36 -12.23 9.36
CA MET A 177 21.42 -12.70 8.34
C MET A 177 20.03 -12.96 8.93
N ARG A 178 19.94 -13.70 10.06
CA ARG A 178 18.67 -13.99 10.73
C ARG A 178 17.97 -12.72 11.19
N ASN A 179 18.70 -11.77 11.78
CA ASN A 179 18.16 -10.51 12.24
C ASN A 179 17.59 -9.69 11.08
N ILE A 180 18.35 -9.51 9.99
CA ILE A 180 17.88 -8.83 8.78
C ILE A 180 16.63 -9.53 8.22
N CYS A 181 16.64 -10.86 8.12
CA CYS A 181 15.51 -11.63 7.60
C CYS A 181 14.24 -11.49 8.45
N SER A 182 14.39 -11.41 9.78
CA SER A 182 13.28 -11.19 10.71
C SER A 182 12.60 -9.83 10.45
N SER A 183 13.38 -8.78 10.22
CA SER A 183 12.90 -7.44 9.89
C SER A 183 12.31 -7.36 8.48
N LEU A 184 12.93 -8.01 7.49
CA LEU A 184 12.48 -8.01 6.09
C LEU A 184 11.05 -8.52 5.94
N ARG A 185 10.58 -9.44 6.79
CA ARG A 185 9.19 -9.97 6.76
C ARG A 185 8.14 -8.87 6.84
N TYR A 186 8.46 -7.80 7.56
CA TYR A 186 7.58 -6.67 7.81
C TYR A 186 7.63 -5.59 6.73
N ILE A 187 8.66 -5.60 5.88
CA ILE A 187 8.80 -4.65 4.77
C ILE A 187 7.76 -4.93 3.69
N LYS A 188 6.92 -3.94 3.39
CA LYS A 188 5.88 -3.99 2.35
C LYS A 188 6.16 -2.98 1.23
N ASN A 189 5.37 -3.07 0.16
CA ASN A 189 5.40 -2.09 -0.93
C ASN A 189 4.78 -0.77 -0.44
N VAL A 190 5.62 0.23 -0.22
CA VAL A 190 5.23 1.57 0.27
C VAL A 190 4.30 2.27 -0.72
N ASN A 191 4.53 2.17 -2.04
CA ASN A 191 3.68 2.82 -3.04
C ASN A 191 2.23 2.32 -2.95
N GLY A 192 2.04 1.01 -2.78
CA GLY A 192 0.70 0.44 -2.61
C GLY A 192 0.02 0.84 -1.30
N ILE A 193 0.78 1.09 -0.24
CA ILE A 193 0.27 1.60 1.03
C ILE A 193 -0.14 3.07 0.89
N LEU A 194 0.75 3.91 0.37
CA LEU A 194 0.52 5.34 0.18
C LEU A 194 -0.65 5.60 -0.77
N ALA A 195 -0.83 4.79 -1.82
CA ALA A 195 -1.99 4.90 -2.71
C ALA A 195 -3.32 4.75 -1.95
N LYS A 196 -3.42 3.78 -1.03
CA LYS A 196 -4.63 3.56 -0.21
C LYS A 196 -4.86 4.69 0.79
N ILE A 197 -3.77 5.21 1.38
CA ILE A 197 -3.84 6.36 2.31
C ILE A 197 -4.31 7.61 1.58
N LYS A 198 -3.72 7.92 0.41
CA LYS A 198 -4.11 9.06 -0.43
C LYS A 198 -5.56 8.95 -0.91
N ALA A 199 -6.02 7.74 -1.23
CA ALA A 199 -7.40 7.47 -1.59
C ALA A 199 -8.38 7.45 -0.40
N LEU A 200 -7.95 7.85 0.81
CA LEU A 200 -8.75 7.86 2.05
C LEU A 200 -9.44 6.52 2.35
N SER A 201 -8.89 5.41 1.86
CA SER A 201 -9.45 4.05 1.97
C SER A 201 -8.57 3.14 2.83
N ALA A 202 -7.56 3.71 3.50
CA ALA A 202 -6.64 2.97 4.35
C ALA A 202 -7.29 2.52 5.66
N LYS A 203 -7.48 1.20 5.78
CA LYS A 203 -7.89 0.54 7.03
C LYS A 203 -6.75 0.54 8.07
N ALA A 204 -7.08 0.27 9.33
CA ALA A 204 -6.12 0.23 10.45
C ALA A 204 -4.84 -0.60 10.15
N PHE A 205 -4.98 -1.79 9.55
CA PHE A 205 -3.82 -2.63 9.24
C PHE A 205 -2.86 -2.03 8.19
N VAL A 206 -3.36 -1.12 7.33
CA VAL A 206 -2.55 -0.42 6.32
C VAL A 206 -1.61 0.55 7.01
N TRP A 207 -2.11 1.31 7.98
CA TRP A 207 -1.30 2.20 8.84
C TRP A 207 -0.27 1.41 9.65
N LYS A 208 -0.67 0.28 10.24
CA LYS A 208 0.29 -0.61 10.93
C LYS A 208 1.36 -1.16 9.98
N SER A 209 0.99 -1.48 8.74
CA SER A 209 1.94 -1.98 7.73
C SER A 209 2.94 -0.90 7.32
N LEU A 210 2.52 0.36 7.22
CA LEU A 210 3.42 1.49 6.98
C LEU A 210 4.40 1.65 8.15
N TYR A 211 3.90 1.75 9.38
CA TYR A 211 4.72 1.86 10.59
C TYR A 211 5.76 0.73 10.66
N ASN A 212 5.31 -0.52 10.51
CA ASN A 212 6.20 -1.68 10.52
C ASN A 212 7.25 -1.62 9.40
N THR A 213 6.89 -1.12 8.22
CA THR A 213 7.86 -0.97 7.11
C THR A 213 8.92 0.08 7.44
N LEU A 214 8.52 1.23 7.98
CA LEU A 214 9.45 2.31 8.35
C LEU A 214 10.37 1.86 9.49
N TYR A 215 9.80 1.36 10.58
CA TYR A 215 10.54 0.88 11.74
C TYR A 215 11.57 -0.20 11.35
N ASN A 216 11.14 -1.22 10.60
CA ASN A 216 12.04 -2.31 10.22
C ASN A 216 13.09 -1.87 9.18
N ALA A 217 12.85 -0.81 8.39
CA ALA A 217 13.87 -0.26 7.51
C ALA A 217 14.99 0.43 8.30
N VAL A 218 14.65 1.16 9.36
CA VAL A 218 15.62 1.75 10.30
C VAL A 218 16.43 0.64 10.98
N VAL A 219 15.76 -0.38 11.53
CA VAL A 219 16.43 -1.54 12.18
C VAL A 219 17.39 -2.26 11.22
N ILE A 220 17.01 -2.46 9.95
CA ILE A 220 17.92 -3.07 8.97
C ILE A 220 19.16 -2.20 8.74
N SER A 221 19.01 -0.87 8.71
CA SER A 221 20.13 0.05 8.55
C SER A 221 21.09 -0.04 9.75
N GLU A 222 20.56 -0.01 10.98
CA GLU A 222 21.34 -0.17 12.23
C GLU A 222 22.06 -1.53 12.31
N ILE A 223 21.40 -2.62 11.90
CA ILE A 223 22.04 -3.94 11.84
C ILE A 223 23.21 -3.91 10.84
N CYS A 224 23.03 -3.24 9.69
CA CYS A 224 24.08 -3.13 8.67
C CYS A 224 25.26 -2.25 9.12
N GLU A 225 25.06 -1.27 10.02
CA GLU A 225 26.16 -0.45 10.58
C GLU A 225 27.20 -1.32 11.30
N ASN A 226 26.73 -2.32 12.05
CA ASN A 226 27.62 -3.29 12.73
C ASN A 226 28.41 -4.17 11.75
N ALA A 227 28.00 -4.24 10.49
CA ALA A 227 28.62 -5.02 9.42
C ALA A 227 29.27 -4.16 8.33
N ARG A 228 29.39 -2.85 8.54
CA ARG A 228 29.76 -1.85 7.53
C ARG A 228 31.05 -2.18 6.77
N ARG A 229 32.07 -2.69 7.46
CA ARG A 229 33.38 -3.02 6.86
C ARG A 229 33.43 -4.37 6.15
N ALA A 230 32.37 -5.17 6.25
CA ALA A 230 32.39 -6.54 5.74
C ALA A 230 31.88 -6.67 4.29
N SER A 231 31.10 -5.69 3.81
CA SER A 231 30.64 -5.64 2.42
C SER A 231 30.29 -4.21 2.02
N GLN A 232 30.74 -3.79 0.83
CA GLN A 232 30.40 -2.48 0.26
C GLN A 232 28.89 -2.26 0.13
N TYR A 233 28.12 -3.33 -0.08
CA TYR A 233 26.67 -3.21 -0.21
C TYR A 233 25.99 -2.97 1.14
N LEU A 234 26.47 -3.62 2.21
CA LEU A 234 25.98 -3.37 3.57
C LEU A 234 26.35 -1.97 4.04
N ASP A 235 27.55 -1.49 3.67
CA ASP A 235 27.96 -0.10 3.90
C ASP A 235 27.00 0.91 3.25
N LYS A 236 26.59 0.64 1.99
CA LYS A 236 25.57 1.46 1.32
C LYS A 236 24.24 1.47 2.07
N ILE A 237 23.81 0.32 2.62
CA ILE A 237 22.56 0.25 3.41
C ILE A 237 22.70 1.03 4.72
N ALA A 238 23.83 0.89 5.39
CA ALA A 238 24.15 1.60 6.64
C ALA A 238 24.29 3.11 6.43
N SER A 239 24.69 3.55 5.24
CA SER A 239 24.91 4.96 4.92
C SER A 239 23.65 5.72 4.50
N PHE A 240 22.48 5.07 4.43
CA PHE A 240 21.24 5.78 4.14
C PHE A 240 20.81 6.65 5.31
N ASP A 241 20.45 7.90 5.03
CA ASP A 241 19.85 8.78 6.03
C ASP A 241 18.46 8.26 6.43
N THR A 242 18.39 7.67 7.63
CA THR A 242 17.17 7.09 8.19
C THR A 242 16.44 8.05 9.14
N ASN A 243 16.95 9.26 9.37
CA ASN A 243 16.39 10.21 10.36
C ASN A 243 14.91 10.49 10.10
N LYS A 244 14.54 10.80 8.84
CA LYS A 244 13.14 11.04 8.50
C LYS A 244 12.26 9.78 8.65
N LEU A 245 12.81 8.60 8.39
CA LEU A 245 12.07 7.35 8.57
C LEU A 245 11.80 7.09 10.05
N TYR A 246 12.80 7.35 10.89
CA TYR A 246 12.71 7.27 12.34
C TYR A 246 11.70 8.27 12.90
N GLU A 247 11.79 9.55 12.52
CA GLU A 247 10.83 10.59 12.92
C GLU A 247 9.40 10.21 12.55
N MET A 248 9.16 9.77 11.32
CA MET A 248 7.83 9.32 10.88
C MET A 248 7.33 8.14 11.72
N ALA A 249 8.16 7.13 11.95
CA ALA A 249 7.79 5.98 12.78
C ALA A 249 7.48 6.40 14.22
N LEU A 250 8.26 7.32 14.79
CA LEU A 250 8.06 7.87 16.12
C LEU A 250 6.72 8.62 16.21
N TYR A 251 6.43 9.54 15.29
CA TYR A 251 5.15 10.25 15.27
C TYR A 251 3.97 9.31 15.12
N MET A 252 4.07 8.33 14.21
CA MET A 252 3.03 7.31 14.06
C MET A 252 2.80 6.53 15.36
N ASN A 253 3.86 6.12 16.07
CA ASN A 253 3.71 5.41 17.34
C ASN A 253 3.18 6.31 18.46
N ARG A 254 3.48 7.61 18.47
CA ARG A 254 2.95 8.54 19.47
C ARG A 254 1.46 8.84 19.25
N ILE A 255 1.02 8.88 18.00
CA ILE A 255 -0.35 9.27 17.64
C ILE A 255 -1.29 8.05 17.58
N ILE A 256 -0.87 6.97 16.93
CA ILE A 256 -1.76 5.87 16.56
C ILE A 256 -1.79 4.80 17.66
N ASP A 257 -2.98 4.47 18.13
CA ASP A 257 -3.21 3.32 18.99
C ASP A 257 -3.40 2.07 18.12
N PHE A 258 -2.31 1.36 17.85
CA PHE A 258 -2.35 0.20 16.97
C PHE A 258 -3.14 -0.98 17.53
N ASP A 259 -3.24 -1.11 18.85
CA ASP A 259 -3.93 -2.23 19.49
C ASP A 259 -5.43 -1.98 19.48
N LEU A 260 -5.86 -0.79 19.90
CA LEU A 260 -7.26 -0.38 19.85
C LEU A 260 -7.76 -0.27 18.40
N SER A 261 -6.93 0.23 17.48
CA SER A 261 -7.27 0.27 16.05
C SER A 261 -7.52 -1.13 15.47
N LYS A 262 -6.82 -2.15 16.00
CA LYS A 262 -7.00 -3.53 15.55
C LYS A 262 -8.29 -4.13 16.11
N SER A 263 -8.60 -3.90 17.39
CA SER A 263 -9.82 -4.43 18.02
C SER A 263 -11.09 -3.75 17.48
N GLU A 264 -11.05 -2.44 17.24
CA GLU A 264 -12.21 -1.69 16.73
C GLU A 264 -12.32 -1.74 15.19
N GLY A 265 -11.28 -2.20 14.49
CA GLY A 265 -11.25 -2.27 13.03
C GLY A 265 -11.18 -0.92 12.31
N LYS A 266 -11.01 0.19 13.05
CA LYS A 266 -10.90 1.57 12.55
C LYS A 266 -9.59 2.20 13.00
N PHE A 267 -9.20 3.30 12.39
CA PHE A 267 -8.05 4.08 12.85
C PHE A 267 -8.39 4.76 14.17
N THR A 268 -7.61 4.50 15.22
CA THR A 268 -7.84 5.05 16.56
C THR A 268 -6.58 5.75 17.06
N VAL A 269 -6.79 6.97 17.58
CA VAL A 269 -5.75 7.82 18.17
C VAL A 269 -5.57 7.49 19.65
N LYS A 270 -4.33 7.49 20.13
CA LYS A 270 -3.99 7.28 21.56
C LYS A 270 -4.56 8.39 22.44
N VAL A 271 -4.87 8.03 23.68
CA VAL A 271 -5.28 8.98 24.73
C VAL A 271 -4.12 9.94 25.04
N GLY A 272 -4.44 11.21 25.26
CA GLY A 272 -3.50 12.30 25.56
C GLY A 272 -2.94 12.99 24.32
N VAL A 273 -3.30 12.56 23.11
CA VAL A 273 -2.87 13.21 21.85
C VAL A 273 -3.77 14.39 21.51
N ASP A 274 -5.08 14.25 21.73
CA ASP A 274 -6.09 15.28 21.45
C ASP A 274 -7.14 15.27 22.56
N ALA A 275 -7.15 16.32 23.37
CA ALA A 275 -8.01 16.42 24.55
C ALA A 275 -9.51 16.50 24.22
N ASP A 276 -9.87 17.11 23.08
CA ASP A 276 -11.27 17.22 22.65
C ASP A 276 -11.80 15.87 22.17
N LEU A 277 -11.00 15.13 21.40
CA LEU A 277 -11.31 13.76 20.99
C LEU A 277 -11.45 12.84 22.20
N ASP A 278 -10.57 12.97 23.19
CA ASP A 278 -10.62 12.15 24.41
C ASP A 278 -11.87 12.46 25.25
N MET A 279 -12.21 13.75 25.40
CA MET A 279 -13.46 14.15 26.05
C MET A 279 -14.69 13.57 25.33
N LYS A 280 -14.72 13.62 23.99
CA LYS A 280 -15.82 13.03 23.21
C LYS A 280 -15.91 11.51 23.36
N LYS A 281 -14.78 10.80 23.36
CA LYS A 281 -14.73 9.35 23.62
C LYS A 281 -15.23 9.03 25.03
N GLN A 282 -14.85 9.83 26.03
CA GLN A 282 -15.30 9.67 27.41
C GLN A 282 -16.80 9.89 27.55
N THR A 283 -17.35 10.96 26.95
CA THR A 283 -18.79 11.20 26.91
C THR A 283 -19.52 10.02 26.27
N MET A 284 -19.01 9.52 25.14
CA MET A 284 -19.57 8.35 24.47
C MET A 284 -19.52 7.08 25.33
N ALA A 285 -18.44 6.85 26.07
CA ALA A 285 -18.34 5.73 27.00
C ALA A 285 -19.32 5.88 28.18
N SER A 286 -19.51 7.10 28.70
CA SER A 286 -20.43 7.38 29.80
C SER A 286 -21.91 7.22 29.42
N LEU A 287 -22.25 7.42 28.14
CA LEU A 287 -23.61 7.30 27.63
C LEU A 287 -24.21 5.92 27.87
N HIS A 288 -23.42 4.84 27.77
CA HIS A 288 -23.95 3.50 28.05
C HIS A 288 -24.39 3.35 29.52
N GLY A 289 -23.62 3.90 30.46
CA GLY A 289 -23.98 3.92 31.88
C GLY A 289 -25.22 4.76 32.13
N LEU A 290 -25.29 5.95 31.51
CA LEU A 290 -26.45 6.83 31.59
C LEU A 290 -27.71 6.16 31.02
N MET A 291 -27.62 5.51 29.86
CA MET A 291 -28.72 4.75 29.26
C MET A 291 -29.22 3.63 30.19
N SER A 292 -28.30 2.94 30.89
CA SER A 292 -28.67 1.90 31.85
C SER A 292 -29.40 2.47 33.06
N GLU A 293 -29.00 3.64 33.54
CA GLU A 293 -29.66 4.30 34.66
C GLU A 293 -31.02 4.89 34.26
N THR A 294 -31.10 5.54 33.09
CA THR A 294 -32.37 6.00 32.51
C THR A 294 -33.34 4.84 32.32
N ALA A 295 -32.87 3.66 31.87
CA ALA A 295 -33.73 2.49 31.75
C ALA A 295 -34.38 2.09 33.08
N LYS A 296 -33.66 2.19 34.22
CA LYS A 296 -34.22 1.92 35.55
C LYS A 296 -35.26 2.94 35.95
N VAL A 297 -34.98 4.23 35.74
CA VAL A 297 -35.93 5.32 36.08
C VAL A 297 -37.19 5.22 35.23
N GLU A 298 -37.05 4.92 33.93
CA GLU A 298 -38.20 4.74 33.05
C GLU A 298 -38.99 3.47 33.40
N MET A 299 -38.34 2.41 33.91
CA MET A 299 -39.03 1.20 34.39
C MET A 299 -40.07 1.52 35.48
N GLU A 300 -39.81 2.51 36.35
CA GLU A 300 -40.75 2.96 37.38
C GLU A 300 -41.97 3.71 36.82
N ARG A 301 -41.85 4.27 35.61
CA ARG A 301 -42.91 5.03 34.91
C ARG A 301 -43.72 4.15 33.97
N LEU A 302 -43.17 3.00 33.60
CA LEU A 302 -43.82 2.04 32.72
C LEU A 302 -44.91 1.25 33.47
N PRO A 303 -45.98 0.83 32.78
CA PRO A 303 -47.02 0.00 33.37
C PRO A 303 -46.50 -1.33 33.92
N SER A 304 -47.17 -1.84 34.96
CA SER A 304 -46.78 -3.07 35.68
C SER A 304 -46.77 -4.35 34.85
N PHE A 305 -47.32 -4.34 33.63
CA PHE A 305 -47.30 -5.46 32.70
C PHE A 305 -46.02 -5.52 31.84
N ILE A 306 -45.15 -4.51 31.93
CA ILE A 306 -43.82 -4.52 31.34
C ILE A 306 -42.85 -4.96 32.43
N GLU A 307 -42.15 -6.08 32.22
CA GLU A 307 -41.23 -6.65 33.23
C GLU A 307 -39.77 -6.26 32.98
N GLU A 308 -39.42 -5.98 31.72
CA GLU A 308 -38.06 -5.67 31.29
C GLU A 308 -38.03 -4.55 30.27
N CYS A 309 -37.09 -3.62 30.46
CA CYS A 309 -36.85 -2.49 29.59
C CYS A 309 -35.35 -2.32 29.33
N THR A 310 -34.99 -1.88 28.12
CA THR A 310 -33.61 -1.59 27.73
C THR A 310 -33.56 -0.34 26.87
N MET A 311 -32.69 0.60 27.23
CA MET A 311 -32.37 1.74 26.37
C MET A 311 -31.38 1.33 25.29
N LEU A 312 -31.66 1.69 24.03
CA LEU A 312 -30.82 1.37 22.88
C LEU A 312 -30.66 2.56 21.95
N TYR A 313 -29.52 2.68 21.29
CA TYR A 313 -29.26 3.74 20.32
C TYR A 313 -29.20 3.15 18.91
N MET A 314 -30.01 3.69 18.00
CA MET A 314 -29.97 3.37 16.57
C MET A 314 -29.57 4.63 15.78
N PRO A 315 -28.55 4.59 14.91
CA PRO A 315 -27.99 5.78 14.27
C PRO A 315 -28.99 6.69 13.53
N HIS A 316 -30.05 6.11 12.94
CA HIS A 316 -31.06 6.87 12.19
C HIS A 316 -32.28 7.27 13.02
N LEU A 317 -32.46 6.67 14.21
CA LEU A 317 -33.67 6.82 15.02
C LEU A 317 -33.39 7.47 16.38
N GLY A 318 -32.11 7.56 16.77
CA GLY A 318 -31.70 8.09 18.05
C GLY A 318 -31.82 7.07 19.17
N TYR A 319 -32.05 7.55 20.39
CA TYR A 319 -32.24 6.73 21.58
C TYR A 319 -33.68 6.25 21.64
N LEU A 320 -33.83 4.95 21.86
CA LEU A 320 -35.10 4.23 21.85
C LEU A 320 -35.22 3.41 23.13
N LEU A 321 -36.47 3.22 23.55
CA LEU A 321 -36.84 2.35 24.65
C LEU A 321 -37.28 1.01 24.07
N GLY A 322 -36.50 -0.05 24.31
CA GLY A 322 -36.85 -1.42 23.95
C GLY A 322 -37.56 -2.13 25.11
N VAL A 323 -38.67 -2.80 24.81
CA VAL A 323 -39.42 -3.62 25.78
C VAL A 323 -39.63 -5.02 25.21
N ARG A 324 -39.55 -6.06 26.05
CA ARG A 324 -39.44 -7.45 25.58
C ARG A 324 -40.76 -8.08 25.15
N ALA A 325 -41.88 -7.66 25.72
CA ALA A 325 -43.22 -8.11 25.31
C ALA A 325 -44.32 -7.16 25.81
N TRP A 326 -45.36 -7.02 25.00
CA TRP A 326 -46.69 -6.58 25.44
C TRP A 326 -47.49 -7.82 25.82
N SER A 327 -48.20 -7.80 26.94
CA SER A 327 -49.06 -8.93 27.30
C SER A 327 -50.15 -9.15 26.23
N ASP A 328 -50.46 -10.41 25.93
CA ASP A 328 -51.36 -10.81 24.82
C ASP A 328 -52.82 -10.32 24.99
N HIS A 329 -53.17 -9.78 26.17
CA HIS A 329 -54.51 -9.37 26.56
C HIS A 329 -54.61 -7.88 26.93
N LEU A 330 -53.89 -7.00 26.23
CA LEU A 330 -53.99 -5.54 26.42
C LEU A 330 -55.14 -4.93 25.61
N THR A 331 -55.93 -4.10 26.26
CA THR A 331 -56.94 -3.24 25.59
C THR A 331 -56.25 -2.15 24.74
N LEU A 332 -56.97 -1.59 23.76
CA LEU A 332 -56.42 -0.58 22.84
C LEU A 332 -55.88 0.66 23.60
N GLU A 333 -56.53 1.04 24.69
CA GLU A 333 -56.12 2.14 25.58
C GLU A 333 -54.85 1.84 26.37
N GLN A 334 -54.60 0.57 26.73
CA GLN A 334 -53.38 0.15 27.45
C GLN A 334 -52.15 0.04 26.54
N LYS A 335 -52.34 0.12 25.23
CA LYS A 335 -51.28 0.14 24.21
C LYS A 335 -50.80 1.57 23.91
N GLU A 336 -51.56 2.59 24.28
CA GLU A 336 -51.17 3.99 24.14
C GLU A 336 -50.39 4.45 25.38
N LEU A 337 -49.06 4.44 25.29
CA LEU A 337 -48.21 5.07 26.30
C LEU A 337 -48.14 6.59 26.02
N PRO A 338 -48.52 7.45 26.98
CA PRO A 338 -48.42 8.90 26.80
C PRO A 338 -46.98 9.31 26.49
N ASP A 339 -46.83 10.25 25.55
CA ASP A 339 -45.57 10.80 25.05
C ASP A 339 -44.62 9.82 24.32
N MET A 340 -45.04 8.59 24.03
CA MET A 340 -44.25 7.62 23.28
C MET A 340 -44.80 7.41 21.85
N LYS A 341 -43.91 7.44 20.85
CA LYS A 341 -44.24 7.07 19.46
C LYS A 341 -43.70 5.68 19.17
N PHE A 342 -44.60 4.73 18.94
CA PHE A 342 -44.24 3.37 18.56
C PHE A 342 -43.73 3.32 17.13
N MET A 343 -42.56 2.71 16.95
CA MET A 343 -42.06 2.33 15.64
C MET A 343 -42.42 0.88 15.37
N VAL A 344 -43.35 0.66 14.43
CA VAL A 344 -43.77 -0.66 13.94
C VAL A 344 -42.85 -1.13 12.84
#